data_AF-A0A8B3NKX8-F1
#
_entry.id   AF-A0A8B3NKX8-F1
#
_cell.length_a   1.000
_cell.length_b   1.000
_cell.length_c   1.000
_cell.angle_alpha   90.00
_cell.angle_beta   90.00
_cell.angle_gamma   90.00
#
_symmetry.space_group_name_H-M   'P 1'
#
loop_
_entity.id
_entity.type
_entity.pdbx_description
1 polymer ?
#
loop_
_entity_poly.entity_id
_entity_poly.type
_entity_poly.pdbx_seq_one_letter_code
_entity_poly.pdbx_strand_id
1 'polypeptide(L)'
;RGLAVLVVATPCPLILAAPVAFIGGVSRAARAGILMKGSAALEALAQIRTAIFDKTGTLTLGGAELIEIDVAPGQQTDEVLRRLASLEQASHHVLADSIVRIAHHRKLTLSQPCDVREHRGEGLKGLVDG
;
A
#
# COMPACT_ATOMS: atom_id res chain seq x y z
N ARG A 1 15.67 29.92 -56.31
CA ARG A 1 15.89 28.46 -56.12
C ARG A 1 16.06 28.09 -54.64
N GLY A 2 16.89 28.77 -53.85
CA GLY A 2 17.04 28.47 -52.41
C GLY A 2 15.75 28.56 -51.57
N LEU A 3 14.89 29.56 -51.82
CA LEU A 3 13.58 29.68 -51.15
C LEU A 3 12.65 28.48 -51.40
N ALA A 4 12.65 27.92 -52.60
CA ALA A 4 11.84 26.74 -52.94
C ALA A 4 12.33 25.48 -52.19
N VAL A 5 13.64 25.37 -51.96
CA VAL A 5 14.23 24.29 -51.15
C VAL A 5 13.79 24.41 -49.69
N LEU A 6 13.79 25.62 -49.12
CA LEU A 6 13.34 25.85 -47.74
C LEU A 6 11.85 25.54 -47.54
N VAL A 7 10.99 25.92 -48.50
CA VAL A 7 9.54 25.67 -48.41
C VAL A 7 9.23 24.17 -48.50
N VAL A 8 9.87 23.44 -49.42
CA VAL A 8 9.72 21.97 -49.52
C VAL A 8 10.35 21.25 -48.32
N ALA A 9 11.38 21.84 -47.70
CA ALA A 9 12.02 21.26 -46.51
C ALA A 9 11.17 21.36 -45.23
N THR A 10 10.04 22.08 -45.24
CA THR A 10 9.15 22.18 -44.06
C THR A 10 8.54 20.81 -43.78
N PRO A 11 8.93 20.12 -42.69
CA PRO A 11 8.63 18.70 -42.56
C PRO A 11 7.31 18.52 -41.81
N CYS A 12 6.19 18.89 -42.44
CA CYS A 12 4.86 18.80 -41.82
C CYS A 12 4.54 17.43 -41.20
N PRO A 13 4.88 16.27 -41.84
CA PRO A 13 4.69 14.96 -41.22
C PRO A 13 5.56 14.74 -39.97
N LEU A 14 6.78 15.28 -39.97
CA LEU A 14 7.70 15.18 -38.82
C LEU A 14 7.18 15.96 -37.62
N ILE A 15 6.58 17.12 -37.86
CA ILE A 15 6.00 17.97 -36.80
C ILE A 15 4.84 17.25 -36.09
N LEU A 16 4.06 16.45 -36.82
CA LEU A 16 2.90 15.73 -36.26
C LEU A 16 3.25 14.36 -35.67
N ALA A 17 4.40 13.77 -36.03
CA ALA A 17 4.76 12.42 -35.60
C ALA A 17 4.83 12.28 -34.07
N ALA A 18 5.54 13.19 -33.39
CA ALA A 18 5.69 13.17 -31.94
C ALA A 18 4.37 13.35 -31.17
N PRO A 19 3.55 14.39 -31.43
CA PRO A 19 2.29 14.56 -30.68
C PRO A 19 1.31 13.42 -30.91
N VAL A 20 1.20 12.87 -32.13
CA VAL A 20 0.34 11.70 -32.40
C VAL A 20 0.82 10.47 -31.62
N ALA A 21 2.13 10.21 -31.60
CA ALA A 21 2.71 9.10 -30.84
C ALA A 21 2.46 9.25 -29.33
N PHE A 22 2.63 10.45 -28.76
CA PHE A 22 2.38 10.69 -27.34
C PHE A 22 0.91 10.54 -26.96
N ILE A 23 -0.01 11.13 -27.75
CA ILE A 23 -1.45 11.02 -27.49
C ILE A 23 -1.89 9.55 -27.58
N GLY A 24 -1.43 8.83 -28.60
CA GLY A 24 -1.70 7.40 -28.75
C GLY A 24 -1.15 6.58 -27.57
N GLY A 25 0.09 6.86 -27.15
CA GLY A 25 0.74 6.20 -26.02
C GLY A 25 0.01 6.44 -24.69
N VAL A 26 -0.31 7.70 -24.39
CA VAL A 26 -1.06 8.08 -23.17
C VAL A 26 -2.46 7.47 -23.18
N SER A 27 -3.16 7.50 -24.32
CA SER A 27 -4.49 6.89 -24.45
C SER A 27 -4.44 5.37 -24.19
N ARG A 28 -3.42 4.69 -24.71
CA ARG A 28 -3.22 3.25 -24.45
C ARG A 28 -2.91 2.97 -22.98
N ALA A 29 -2.05 3.77 -22.35
CA ALA A 29 -1.72 3.63 -20.93
C ALA A 29 -2.96 3.82 -20.04
N ALA A 30 -3.78 4.84 -20.33
CA ALA A 30 -5.01 5.10 -19.59
C ALA A 30 -6.01 3.93 -19.68
N ARG A 31 -6.13 3.29 -20.85
CA ARG A 31 -6.94 2.05 -21.01
C ARG A 31 -6.44 0.88 -20.17
N ALA A 32 -5.15 0.88 -19.80
CA ALA A 32 -4.56 -0.09 -18.88
C ALA A 32 -4.58 0.36 -17.41
N GLY A 33 -5.27 1.45 -17.08
CA GLY A 33 -5.34 1.99 -15.71
C GLY A 33 -4.10 2.77 -15.28
N ILE A 34 -3.18 3.10 -16.20
CA ILE A 34 -1.95 3.83 -15.90
C ILE A 34 -2.15 5.31 -16.20
N LEU A 35 -2.10 6.14 -15.15
CA LEU A 35 -2.18 7.59 -15.28
C LEU A 35 -0.80 8.19 -15.58
N MET A 36 -0.60 8.67 -16.81
CA MET A 36 0.63 9.35 -17.23
C MET A 36 0.50 10.87 -17.05
N LYS A 37 1.39 11.49 -16.27
CA LYS A 37 1.42 12.95 -16.05
C LYS A 37 2.20 13.67 -17.16
N GLY A 38 1.62 13.70 -18.37
CA GLY A 38 2.21 14.35 -19.55
C GLY A 38 3.17 13.46 -20.36
N SER A 39 3.69 14.00 -21.48
CA SER A 39 4.54 13.25 -22.42
C SER A 39 5.93 12.95 -21.88
N ALA A 40 6.52 13.84 -21.09
CA ALA A 40 7.86 13.67 -20.51
C ALA A 40 7.97 12.40 -19.65
N ALA A 41 6.90 12.04 -18.95
CA ALA A 41 6.85 10.80 -18.17
C ALA A 41 6.97 9.55 -19.08
N LEU A 42 6.34 9.57 -20.25
CA LEU A 42 6.39 8.46 -21.21
C LEU A 42 7.78 8.36 -21.88
N GLU A 43 8.42 9.49 -22.19
CA GLU A 43 9.78 9.52 -22.72
C GLU A 43 10.80 8.98 -21.70
N ALA A 44 10.72 9.44 -20.45
CA ALA A 44 11.58 8.94 -19.38
C ALA A 44 11.37 7.43 -19.14
N LEU A 45 10.11 6.98 -19.17
CA LEU A 45 9.76 5.56 -19.03
C LEU A 45 10.32 4.71 -20.17
N ALA A 46 10.49 5.26 -21.37
CA ALA A 46 11.08 4.53 -22.50
C ALA A 46 12.60 4.27 -22.33
N GLN A 47 13.28 5.00 -21.43
CA GLN A 47 14.73 4.92 -21.25
C GLN A 47 15.16 4.20 -19.95
N ILE A 48 14.24 3.93 -19.03
CA ILE A 48 14.57 3.24 -17.78
C ILE A 48 15.00 1.79 -18.03
N ARG A 49 16.03 1.35 -17.29
CA ARG A 49 16.51 -0.04 -17.26
C ARG A 49 16.32 -0.72 -15.91
N THR A 50 16.00 0.06 -14.89
CA THR A 50 15.90 -0.40 -13.51
C THR A 50 14.67 0.23 -12.89
N ALA A 51 13.88 -0.60 -12.21
CA ALA A 51 12.77 -0.16 -11.38
C ALA A 51 13.08 -0.51 -9.93
N ILE A 52 12.93 0.47 -9.04
CA ILE A 52 13.03 0.27 -7.59
C ILE A 52 11.61 0.42 -7.06
N PHE A 53 11.12 -0.61 -6.41
CA PHE A 53 9.79 -0.60 -5.82
C PHE A 53 9.88 -0.29 -4.35
N ASP A 54 8.98 0.56 -3.88
CA ASP A 54 8.68 0.58 -2.45
C ASP A 54 7.99 -0.73 -2.06
N LYS A 55 8.16 -1.19 -0.82
CA LYS A 55 7.53 -2.43 -0.37
C LYS A 55 6.11 -2.15 0.11
N THR A 56 5.99 -1.30 1.13
CA THR A 56 4.76 -1.11 1.89
C THR A 56 3.75 -0.30 1.08
N GLY A 57 2.58 -0.87 0.79
CA GLY A 57 1.54 -0.21 0.01
C GLY A 57 1.79 -0.21 -1.51
N THR A 58 2.90 -0.80 -1.98
CA THR A 58 3.20 -1.00 -3.40
C THR A 58 3.30 -2.50 -3.73
N LEU A 59 4.27 -3.21 -3.16
CA LEU A 59 4.38 -4.67 -3.32
C LEU A 59 3.50 -5.43 -2.32
N THR A 60 3.31 -4.85 -1.13
CA THR A 60 2.44 -5.42 -0.10
C THR A 60 1.18 -4.57 0.05
N LEU A 61 0.08 -5.22 0.42
CA LEU A 61 -1.06 -4.53 0.98
C LEU A 61 -0.58 -3.81 2.25
N GLY A 62 -0.94 -2.54 2.41
CA GLY A 62 -0.59 -1.78 3.61
C GLY A 62 -1.30 -2.34 4.85
N GLY A 63 -0.66 -2.23 6.01
CA GLY A 63 -1.18 -2.73 7.27
C GLY A 63 -0.61 -4.09 7.68
N ALA A 64 -0.75 -4.42 8.96
CA ALA A 64 -0.35 -5.72 9.48
C ALA A 64 -1.50 -6.72 9.37
N GLU A 65 -1.13 -8.00 9.31
CA GLU A 65 -2.06 -9.12 9.37
C GLU A 65 -1.43 -10.19 10.24
N LEU A 66 -2.23 -10.77 11.14
CA LEU A 66 -1.79 -11.84 12.01
C LEU A 66 -1.90 -13.16 11.26
N ILE A 67 -0.76 -13.79 11.02
CA ILE A 67 -0.61 -14.98 10.18
C ILE A 67 -0.71 -16.30 10.97
N GLU A 68 -0.27 -16.30 12.22
CA GLU A 68 -0.13 -17.49 13.05
C GLU A 68 -0.26 -17.11 14.52
N ILE A 69 -0.76 -18.03 15.34
CA ILE A 69 -0.89 -17.87 16.79
C ILE A 69 -0.37 -19.13 17.48
N ASP A 70 0.81 -19.02 18.05
CA ASP A 70 1.39 -20.07 18.89
C ASP A 70 1.10 -19.78 20.36
N VAL A 71 0.59 -20.78 21.07
CA VAL A 71 0.27 -20.69 22.50
C VAL A 71 1.04 -21.73 23.29
N ALA A 72 1.30 -21.42 24.56
CA ALA A 72 1.95 -22.36 25.47
C ALA A 72 1.12 -23.65 25.65
N PRO A 73 1.76 -24.80 25.97
CA PRO A 73 1.06 -26.06 26.19
C PRO A 73 -0.07 -25.92 27.23
N GLY A 74 -1.24 -26.48 26.91
CA GLY A 74 -2.42 -26.44 27.77
C GLY A 74 -3.25 -25.15 27.69
N GLN A 75 -2.83 -24.16 26.89
CA GLN A 75 -3.62 -22.94 26.62
C GLN A 75 -4.54 -23.14 25.41
N GLN A 76 -5.72 -22.52 25.45
CA GLN A 76 -6.62 -22.47 24.31
C GLN A 76 -6.34 -21.19 23.51
N THR A 77 -6.05 -21.34 22.21
CA THR A 77 -5.69 -20.23 21.31
C THR A 77 -6.69 -19.08 21.35
N ASP A 78 -7.97 -19.40 21.30
CA ASP A 78 -9.03 -18.39 21.29
C ASP A 78 -9.16 -17.64 22.62
N GLU A 79 -8.87 -18.29 23.75
CA GLU A 79 -8.88 -17.61 25.06
C GLU A 79 -7.68 -16.67 25.20
N VAL A 80 -6.50 -17.09 24.74
CA VAL A 80 -5.31 -16.23 24.69
C VAL A 80 -5.55 -15.03 23.78
N LEU A 81 -6.08 -15.27 22.58
CA LEU A 81 -6.41 -14.21 21.63
C LEU A 81 -7.48 -13.27 22.18
N ARG A 82 -8.52 -13.78 22.84
CA ARG A 82 -9.58 -12.97 23.45
C ARG A 82 -9.00 -12.02 24.49
N ARG A 83 -8.12 -12.50 25.39
CA ARG A 83 -7.49 -11.68 26.42
C ARG A 83 -6.53 -10.65 25.82
N LEU A 84 -5.68 -11.06 24.89
CA LEU A 84 -4.74 -10.17 24.21
C LEU A 84 -5.48 -9.07 23.44
N ALA A 85 -6.46 -9.43 22.61
CA ALA A 85 -7.28 -8.49 21.87
C ALA A 85 -8.07 -7.56 22.80
N SER A 86 -8.55 -8.07 23.93
CA SER A 86 -9.24 -7.23 24.93
C SER A 86 -8.32 -6.12 25.44
N LEU A 87 -7.06 -6.43 25.76
CA LEU A 87 -6.07 -5.43 26.18
C LEU A 87 -5.65 -4.48 25.04
N GLU A 88 -5.44 -5.01 23.84
CA GLU A 88 -5.01 -4.24 22.66
C GLU A 88 -6.05 -3.21 22.19
N GLN A 89 -7.31 -3.29 22.64
CA GLN A 89 -8.31 -2.22 22.42
C GLN A 89 -7.87 -0.85 22.95
N ALA A 90 -6.95 -0.81 23.93
CA ALA A 90 -6.42 0.42 24.51
C ALA A 90 -5.11 0.91 23.84
N SER A 91 -4.60 0.19 22.83
CA SER A 91 -3.33 0.48 22.17
C SER A 91 -3.54 1.28 20.88
N HIS A 92 -2.65 2.24 20.61
CA HIS A 92 -2.60 2.98 19.35
C HIS A 92 -1.59 2.39 18.35
N HIS A 93 -1.01 1.23 18.66
CA HIS A 93 -0.01 0.60 17.80
C HIS A 93 -0.64 -0.01 16.55
N VAL A 94 0.04 0.05 15.40
CA VAL A 94 -0.47 -0.48 14.11
C VAL A 94 -0.80 -1.99 14.16
N LEU A 95 -0.17 -2.73 15.07
CA LEU A 95 -0.44 -4.16 15.28
C LEU A 95 -1.71 -4.43 16.08
N ALA A 96 -2.11 -3.51 16.97
CA ALA A 96 -3.25 -3.68 17.86
C ALA A 96 -4.55 -3.88 17.09
N ASP A 97 -4.77 -3.02 16.08
CA ASP A 97 -5.94 -3.11 15.20
C ASP A 97 -6.03 -4.47 14.48
N SER A 98 -4.88 -5.02 14.10
CA SER A 98 -4.83 -6.33 13.42
C SER A 98 -5.24 -7.46 14.35
N ILE A 99 -4.82 -7.42 15.62
CA ILE A 99 -5.17 -8.40 16.64
C ILE A 99 -6.66 -8.32 16.99
N VAL A 100 -7.15 -7.10 17.27
CA VAL A 100 -8.56 -6.83 17.60
C VAL A 100 -9.48 -7.27 16.46
N ARG A 101 -9.12 -6.96 15.22
CA ARG A 101 -9.87 -7.37 14.02
C ARG A 101 -9.97 -8.87 13.87
N ILE A 102 -8.89 -9.64 14.10
CA ILE A 102 -8.96 -11.10 14.02
C ILE A 102 -9.83 -11.68 15.13
N ALA A 103 -9.77 -11.14 16.35
CA ALA A 103 -10.63 -11.61 17.44
C ALA A 103 -12.11 -11.39 17.12
N HIS A 104 -12.48 -10.23 16.55
CA HIS A 104 -13.83 -9.98 16.05
C HIS A 104 -14.22 -10.92 14.90
N HIS A 105 -13.32 -11.18 13.95
CA HIS A 105 -13.57 -12.12 12.86
C HIS A 105 -13.84 -13.54 13.37
N ARG A 106 -13.16 -13.96 14.45
CA ARG A 106 -13.43 -15.22 15.16
C ARG A 106 -14.65 -15.19 16.07
N LYS A 107 -15.38 -14.06 16.12
CA LYS A 107 -16.58 -13.84 16.94
C LYS A 107 -16.31 -13.99 18.44
N LEU A 108 -15.11 -13.63 18.88
CA LEU A 108 -14.75 -13.61 20.29
C LEU A 108 -15.37 -12.37 20.95
N THR A 109 -15.96 -12.55 22.13
CA THR A 109 -16.46 -11.46 22.95
C THR A 109 -15.29 -10.82 23.69
N LEU A 110 -14.95 -9.58 23.32
CA LEU A 110 -13.89 -8.82 23.98
C LEU A 110 -14.44 -8.10 25.21
N SER A 111 -13.59 -7.96 26.22
CA SER A 111 -13.88 -7.23 27.45
C SER A 111 -13.13 -5.90 27.46
N GLN A 112 -13.70 -4.88 28.11
CA GLN A 112 -13.00 -3.60 28.28
C GLN A 112 -11.87 -3.78 29.31
N PRO A 113 -10.60 -3.45 28.97
CA PRO A 113 -9.51 -3.56 29.91
C PRO A 113 -9.51 -2.39 30.92
N CYS A 114 -9.00 -2.64 32.12
CA CYS A 114 -8.84 -1.68 33.21
C CYS A 114 -7.36 -1.50 33.57
N ASP A 115 -7.02 -0.39 34.25
CA ASP A 115 -5.65 -0.08 34.71
C ASP A 115 -4.56 -0.21 33.64
N VAL A 116 -4.91 0.16 32.40
CA VAL A 116 -4.00 0.03 31.26
C VAL A 116 -2.87 1.05 31.36
N ARG A 117 -1.63 0.55 31.25
CA ARG A 117 -0.41 1.35 31.19
C ARG A 117 0.47 0.88 30.04
N GLU A 118 0.85 1.82 29.20
CA GLU A 118 1.83 1.60 28.15
C GLU A 118 3.24 1.84 28.70
N HIS A 119 4.11 0.86 28.49
CA HIS A 119 5.52 0.90 28.84
C HIS A 119 6.31 1.00 27.54
N ARG A 120 7.00 2.13 27.33
CA ARG A 120 7.73 2.40 26.09
C ARG A 120 8.77 1.32 25.83
N GLY A 121 8.68 0.68 24.67
CA GLY A 121 9.57 -0.40 24.25
C GLY A 121 9.22 -1.78 24.84
N GLU A 122 8.24 -1.88 25.74
CA GLU A 122 7.83 -3.13 26.39
C GLU A 122 6.36 -3.52 26.10
N GLY A 123 5.54 -2.57 25.62
CA GLY A 123 4.15 -2.81 25.24
C GLY A 123 3.14 -2.36 26.30
N LEU A 124 1.97 -2.99 26.32
CA LEU A 124 0.88 -2.63 27.24
C LEU A 124 0.73 -3.64 28.37
N LYS A 125 0.33 -3.14 29.53
CA LYS A 125 -0.10 -3.96 30.68
C LYS A 125 -1.42 -3.43 31.20
N GLY A 126 -2.32 -4.33 31.57
CA GLY A 126 -3.61 -3.98 32.17
C GLY A 126 -4.32 -5.23 32.71
N LEU A 127 -5.51 -5.02 33.24
CA LEU A 127 -6.39 -6.06 33.75
C LEU A 127 -7.55 -6.30 32.77
N VAL A 128 -7.86 -7.57 32.52
CA VAL A 128 -8.98 -8.01 31.68
C VAL A 128 -9.77 -9.03 32.50
N ASP A 129 -11.08 -8.81 32.62
CA ASP A 129 -12.01 -9.64 33.40
C ASP A 129 -11.79 -9.65 34.93
N GLY A 130 -11.04 -8.68 35.48
CA GLY A 130 -10.79 -8.53 36.92
C GLY A 130 -9.41 -9.02 37.32
#